data_AF-A0A7R9ZVB0-F1
#
_entry.id   AF-A0A7R9ZVB0-F1
#
_cell.length_a   1.000
_cell.length_b   1.000
_cell.length_c   1.000
_cell.angle_alpha   90.00
_cell.angle_beta   90.00
_cell.angle_gamma   90.00
#
_symmetry.space_group_name_H-M   'P 1'
#
loop_
_entity.id
_entity.type
_entity.pdbx_description
1 polymer ?
#
loop_
_entity_poly.entity_id
_entity_poly.type
_entity_poly.pdbx_seq_one_letter_code
_entity_poly.pdbx_strand_id
1 'polypeptide(L)'
;QASGSQVWRGPGRLRVHASVLRMDLVDAMLEKLADDNELHESLGRSSVQRALRHWTNEARLPPEEAEELFDEDDAEFRLFIRPVLESLKPLQHACKVAGLGGIPLYLVMERARCFPRPAQAQAPRAEGEAAGADGAAVAAGAGAGSTG
;
A
#
# COMPACT_ATOMS: atom_id res chain seq x y z
N GLN A 1 -53.94 14.96 15.55
CA GLN A 1 -52.98 15.27 16.63
C GLN A 1 -52.36 13.94 17.04
N ALA A 2 -51.07 13.64 17.03
CA ALA A 2 -49.81 14.36 16.78
C ALA A 2 -48.98 13.50 15.80
N SER A 3 -48.42 14.02 14.70
CA SER A 3 -47.16 14.78 14.58
C SER A 3 -46.00 14.20 15.39
N GLY A 4 -45.14 13.42 14.71
CA GLY A 4 -43.91 12.85 15.25
C GLY A 4 -42.90 12.62 14.14
N SER A 5 -42.44 13.70 13.52
CA SER A 5 -41.36 13.71 12.53
C SER A 5 -40.05 13.29 13.18
N GLN A 6 -39.62 12.04 12.96
CA GLN A 6 -38.28 11.61 13.29
C GLN A 6 -37.34 12.03 12.16
N VAL A 7 -36.69 13.17 12.36
CA VAL A 7 -35.66 13.69 11.45
C VAL A 7 -34.40 12.82 11.63
N TRP A 8 -34.04 12.05 10.61
CA TRP A 8 -32.79 11.32 10.57
C TRP A 8 -31.66 12.32 10.32
N ARG A 9 -31.01 12.80 11.38
CA ARG A 9 -29.74 13.52 11.26
C ARG A 9 -28.65 12.49 10.96
N GLY A 10 -28.28 12.35 9.70
CA GLY A 10 -27.17 11.50 9.27
C GLY A 10 -25.83 11.98 9.85
N PRO A 11 -24.89 11.09 10.21
CA PRO A 11 -23.54 11.47 10.55
C PRO A 11 -22.77 11.84 9.28
N GLY A 12 -22.90 13.10 8.89
CA GLY A 12 -22.02 13.73 7.91
C GLY A 12 -20.63 13.96 8.50
N ARG A 13 -19.61 13.49 7.77
CA ARG A 13 -18.30 14.13 7.66
C ARG A 13 -17.33 14.03 8.86
N LEU A 14 -16.96 12.81 9.24
CA LEU A 14 -15.75 12.49 10.05
C LEU A 14 -14.92 11.32 9.46
N ARG A 15 -15.08 10.99 8.17
CA ARG A 15 -14.49 9.76 7.61
C ARG A 15 -13.14 9.92 6.89
N VAL A 16 -12.60 11.14 6.79
CA VAL A 16 -11.37 11.38 6.00
C VAL A 16 -10.09 11.17 6.82
N HIS A 17 -10.07 11.54 8.10
CA HIS A 17 -8.86 11.41 8.95
C HIS A 17 -8.60 9.98 9.43
N ALA A 18 -9.65 9.19 9.65
CA ALA A 18 -9.48 7.79 10.07
C ALA A 18 -8.82 6.95 8.96
N SER A 19 -9.08 7.23 7.67
CA SER A 19 -8.48 6.46 6.57
C SER A 19 -6.98 6.70 6.39
N VAL A 20 -6.48 7.90 6.69
CA VAL A 20 -5.05 8.22 6.54
C VAL A 20 -4.22 7.46 7.58
N LEU A 21 -4.60 7.55 8.87
CA LEU A 21 -3.92 6.85 9.96
C LEU A 21 -3.93 5.32 9.81
N ARG A 22 -4.94 4.77 9.13
CA ARG A 22 -5.04 3.33 8.87
C ARG A 22 -4.13 2.85 7.75
N MET A 23 -3.79 3.72 6.79
CA MET A 23 -2.81 3.44 5.75
C MET A 23 -1.39 3.50 6.29
N ASP A 24 -1.10 4.41 7.24
CA ASP A 24 0.23 4.49 7.86
C ASP A 24 0.58 3.23 8.65
N LEU A 25 -0.42 2.53 9.23
CA LEU A 25 -0.22 1.21 9.83
C LEU A 25 0.14 0.15 8.78
N VAL A 26 -0.49 0.17 7.62
CA VAL A 26 -0.18 -0.75 6.51
C VAL A 26 1.24 -0.48 6.01
N ASP A 27 1.63 0.78 5.86
CA ASP A 27 2.98 1.19 5.45
C ASP A 27 4.03 0.74 6.46
N ALA A 28 3.80 0.93 7.77
CA ALA A 28 4.72 0.46 8.80
C ALA A 28 4.87 -1.08 8.81
N MET A 29 3.79 -1.80 8.56
CA MET A 29 3.82 -3.26 8.44
C MET A 29 4.57 -3.71 7.18
N LEU A 30 4.37 -3.02 6.06
CA LEU A 30 5.07 -3.28 4.79
C LEU A 30 6.57 -3.00 4.91
N GLU A 31 6.96 -1.89 5.56
CA GLU A 31 8.37 -1.58 5.84
C GLU A 31 9.03 -2.69 6.67
N LYS A 32 8.39 -3.09 7.78
CA LYS A 32 8.91 -4.18 8.63
C LYS A 32 9.09 -5.49 7.86
N LEU A 33 8.14 -5.83 6.99
CA LEU A 33 8.21 -7.04 6.18
C LEU A 33 9.27 -6.93 5.07
N ALA A 34 9.48 -5.74 4.51
CA ALA A 34 10.49 -5.50 3.46
C ALA A 34 11.93 -5.67 3.97
N ASP A 35 12.16 -5.43 5.26
CA ASP A 35 13.45 -5.62 5.93
C ASP A 35 13.65 -7.07 6.46
N ASP A 36 12.63 -7.93 6.39
CA ASP A 36 12.69 -9.33 6.84
C ASP A 36 13.26 -10.25 5.73
N ASN A 37 14.57 -10.49 5.77
CA ASN A 37 15.24 -11.31 4.75
C ASN A 37 14.82 -12.78 4.78
N GLU A 38 14.59 -13.36 5.96
CA GLU A 38 14.19 -14.77 6.11
C GLU A 38 12.81 -15.02 5.50
N LEU A 39 11.89 -14.06 5.67
CA LEU A 39 10.60 -14.04 4.99
C LEU A 39 10.79 -14.06 3.47
N HIS A 40 11.62 -13.18 2.92
CA HIS A 40 11.81 -13.07 1.47
C HIS A 40 12.49 -14.28 0.85
N GLU A 41 13.44 -14.90 1.55
CA GLU A 41 14.02 -16.18 1.13
C GLU A 41 12.95 -17.29 1.09
N SER A 42 12.06 -17.32 2.08
CA SER A 42 10.95 -18.27 2.12
C SER A 42 9.91 -18.01 1.02
N LEU A 43 9.62 -16.74 0.69
CA LEU A 43 8.72 -16.34 -0.40
C LEU A 43 9.22 -16.76 -1.79
N GLY A 44 10.52 -17.02 -1.94
CA GLY A 44 11.09 -17.57 -3.17
C GLY A 44 10.69 -19.02 -3.44
N ARG A 45 10.14 -19.73 -2.44
CA ARG A 45 9.75 -21.13 -2.57
C ARG A 45 8.38 -21.30 -3.19
N SER A 46 8.27 -22.21 -4.16
CA SER A 46 7.03 -22.55 -4.86
C SER A 46 5.91 -22.96 -3.89
N SER A 47 6.24 -23.75 -2.87
CA SER A 47 5.30 -24.25 -1.86
C SER A 47 4.69 -23.12 -1.03
N VAL A 48 5.53 -22.16 -0.62
CA VAL A 48 5.10 -20.97 0.11
C VAL A 48 4.20 -20.10 -0.77
N GLN A 49 4.55 -19.90 -2.04
CA GLN A 49 3.71 -19.14 -2.97
C GLN A 49 2.34 -19.79 -3.19
N ARG A 50 2.28 -21.13 -3.34
CA ARG A 50 1.02 -21.86 -3.46
C ARG A 50 0.18 -21.71 -2.18
N ALA A 51 0.80 -21.86 -1.01
CA ALA A 51 0.13 -21.72 0.27
C ALA A 51 -0.45 -20.30 0.45
N LEU A 52 0.31 -19.27 0.05
CA LEU A 52 -0.14 -17.89 0.12
C LEU A 52 -1.30 -17.59 -0.84
N ARG A 53 -1.27 -18.10 -2.06
CA ARG A 53 -2.38 -17.95 -3.02
C ARG A 53 -3.65 -18.65 -2.53
N HIS A 54 -3.52 -19.82 -1.90
CA HIS A 54 -4.64 -20.50 -1.26
C HIS A 54 -5.18 -19.70 -0.06
N TRP A 55 -4.30 -19.25 0.83
CA TRP A 55 -4.66 -18.52 2.05
C TRP A 55 -5.31 -17.15 1.76
N THR A 56 -4.84 -16.45 0.73
CA THR A 56 -5.44 -15.17 0.28
C THR A 56 -6.64 -15.37 -0.65
N ASN A 57 -6.99 -16.63 -0.95
CA ASN A 57 -8.08 -17.00 -1.84
C ASN A 57 -7.92 -16.49 -3.29
N GLU A 58 -6.70 -16.17 -3.71
CA GLU A 58 -6.38 -15.75 -5.09
C GLU A 58 -6.40 -16.95 -6.04
N ALA A 59 -5.80 -18.07 -5.64
CA ALA A 59 -5.86 -19.33 -6.36
C ALA A 59 -6.07 -20.45 -5.35
N ARG A 60 -7.34 -20.80 -5.13
CA ARG A 60 -7.72 -21.81 -4.16
C ARG A 60 -7.35 -23.20 -4.70
N LEU A 61 -6.38 -23.84 -4.04
CA LEU A 61 -6.00 -25.22 -4.29
C LEU A 61 -7.17 -26.18 -3.99
N PRO A 62 -7.23 -27.35 -4.68
CA PRO A 62 -8.15 -28.41 -4.32
C PRO A 62 -7.88 -28.92 -2.89
N PRO A 63 -8.89 -29.49 -2.21
CA PRO A 63 -8.76 -29.89 -0.81
C PRO A 63 -7.62 -30.89 -0.58
N GLU A 64 -7.43 -31.85 -1.48
CA GLU A 64 -6.37 -32.86 -1.38
C GLU A 64 -4.97 -32.22 -1.34
N GLU A 65 -4.66 -31.34 -2.31
CA GLU A 65 -3.38 -30.63 -2.33
C GLU A 65 -3.22 -29.64 -1.16
N ALA A 66 -4.32 -29.06 -0.66
CA ALA A 66 -4.29 -28.18 0.48
C ALA A 66 -4.00 -28.96 1.78
N GLU A 67 -4.55 -30.16 1.94
CA GLU A 67 -4.26 -31.01 3.10
C GLU A 67 -2.78 -31.41 3.14
N GLU A 68 -2.19 -31.76 1.99
CA GLU A 68 -0.76 -32.07 1.90
C GLU A 68 0.12 -30.84 2.19
N LEU A 69 -0.24 -29.67 1.65
CA LEU A 69 0.56 -28.45 1.78
C LEU A 69 0.49 -27.81 3.18
N PHE A 70 -0.60 -28.04 3.88
CA PHE A 70 -0.86 -27.55 5.24
C PHE A 70 -0.77 -28.67 6.28
N ASP A 71 -0.12 -29.78 5.94
CA ASP A 71 0.14 -30.87 6.88
C ASP A 71 1.02 -30.37 8.02
N GLU A 72 0.50 -30.46 9.25
CA GLU A 72 1.20 -30.00 10.43
C GLU A 72 2.45 -30.82 10.71
N ASP A 73 2.58 -32.06 10.23
CA ASP A 73 3.74 -32.92 10.40
C ASP A 73 4.83 -32.70 9.35
N ASP A 74 4.52 -32.01 8.26
CA ASP A 74 5.47 -31.69 7.22
C ASP A 74 6.50 -30.63 7.68
N ALA A 75 7.78 -30.92 7.41
CA ALA A 75 8.87 -30.05 7.80
C ALA A 75 8.87 -28.74 7.01
N GLU A 76 8.44 -28.76 5.74
CA GLU A 76 8.34 -27.56 4.91
C GLU A 76 7.25 -26.63 5.42
N PHE A 77 6.11 -27.18 5.84
CA PHE A 77 5.06 -26.41 6.48
C PHE A 77 5.54 -25.74 7.78
N ARG A 78 6.15 -26.52 8.69
CA ARG A 78 6.63 -26.01 9.99
C ARG A 78 7.74 -24.97 9.86
N LEU A 79 8.68 -25.16 8.94
CA LEU A 79 9.88 -24.34 8.83
C LEU A 79 9.72 -23.11 7.94
N PHE A 80 8.87 -23.17 6.90
CA PHE A 80 8.77 -22.08 5.91
C PHE A 80 7.36 -21.52 5.81
N ILE A 81 6.34 -22.35 5.63
CA ILE A 81 4.98 -21.86 5.36
C ILE A 81 4.37 -21.20 6.61
N ARG A 82 4.41 -21.89 7.75
CA ARG A 82 3.86 -21.40 9.02
C ARG A 82 4.47 -20.06 9.44
N PRO A 83 5.80 -19.88 9.54
CA PRO A 83 6.36 -18.59 9.94
C PRO A 83 6.01 -17.46 8.97
N VAL A 84 6.00 -17.71 7.65
CA VAL A 84 5.57 -16.73 6.66
C VAL A 84 4.12 -16.29 6.91
N LEU A 85 3.20 -17.24 7.13
CA LEU A 85 1.81 -16.92 7.42
C LEU A 85 1.65 -16.14 8.73
N GLU A 86 2.43 -16.48 9.76
CA GLU A 86 2.41 -15.77 11.05
C GLU A 86 2.90 -14.32 10.89
N SER A 87 3.95 -14.09 10.11
CA SER A 87 4.45 -12.75 9.80
C SER A 87 3.45 -11.91 9.01
N LEU A 88 2.61 -12.53 8.17
CA LEU A 88 1.62 -11.83 7.34
C LEU A 88 0.27 -11.58 8.04
N LYS A 89 -0.07 -12.32 9.10
CA LYS A 89 -1.31 -12.10 9.88
C LYS A 89 -1.48 -10.64 10.37
N PRO A 90 -0.46 -9.99 10.95
CA PRO A 90 -0.57 -8.58 11.33
C PRO A 90 -0.83 -7.64 10.15
N LEU A 91 -0.21 -7.88 8.99
CA LEU A 91 -0.47 -7.11 7.77
C LEU A 91 -1.92 -7.32 7.30
N GLN A 92 -2.43 -8.55 7.32
CA GLN A 92 -3.83 -8.85 7.01
C GLN A 92 -4.79 -8.06 7.90
N HIS A 93 -4.50 -8.00 9.20
CA HIS A 93 -5.29 -7.22 10.13
C HIS A 93 -5.25 -5.72 9.80
N ALA A 94 -4.06 -5.17 9.54
CA ALA A 94 -3.89 -3.78 9.14
C ALA A 94 -4.68 -3.45 7.85
N CYS A 95 -4.56 -4.30 6.82
CA CYS A 95 -5.30 -4.15 5.57
C CYS A 95 -6.82 -4.21 5.76
N LYS A 96 -7.30 -5.12 6.63
CA LYS A 96 -8.72 -5.23 6.97
C LYS A 96 -9.23 -3.98 7.69
N VAL A 97 -8.47 -3.47 8.66
CA VAL A 97 -8.78 -2.24 9.38
C VAL A 97 -8.82 -1.04 8.43
N ALA A 98 -7.87 -0.97 7.50
CA ALA A 98 -7.80 0.06 6.47
C ALA A 98 -8.88 -0.06 5.38
N GLY A 99 -9.57 -1.21 5.28
CA GLY A 99 -10.64 -1.44 4.33
C GLY A 99 -10.16 -1.86 2.93
N LEU A 100 -8.93 -2.39 2.81
CA LEU A 100 -8.34 -2.87 1.55
C LEU A 100 -8.94 -4.20 1.06
N GLY A 101 -9.69 -4.91 1.90
CA GLY A 101 -10.38 -6.16 1.53
C GLY A 101 -9.49 -7.38 1.33
N GLY A 102 -8.16 -7.21 1.32
CA GLY A 102 -7.18 -8.30 1.18
C GLY A 102 -5.75 -7.84 1.41
N ILE A 103 -4.82 -8.81 1.39
CA ILE A 103 -3.38 -8.55 1.50
C ILE A 103 -2.81 -8.33 0.10
N PRO A 104 -2.11 -7.23 -0.17
CA PRO A 104 -1.44 -7.02 -1.44
C PRO A 104 -0.14 -7.85 -1.51
N LEU A 105 -0.26 -9.15 -1.84
CA LEU A 105 0.89 -10.06 -1.90
C LEU A 105 2.00 -9.55 -2.84
N TYR A 106 1.63 -8.94 -3.97
CA TYR A 106 2.59 -8.38 -4.92
C TYR A 106 3.52 -7.35 -4.26
N LEU A 107 2.99 -6.45 -3.41
CA LEU A 107 3.78 -5.45 -2.70
C LEU A 107 4.77 -6.10 -1.73
N VAL A 108 4.34 -7.16 -1.03
CA VAL A 108 5.21 -7.90 -0.12
C VAL A 108 6.32 -8.60 -0.91
N MET A 109 6.00 -9.21 -2.05
CA MET A 109 6.99 -9.88 -2.90
C MET A 109 8.01 -8.89 -3.50
N GLU A 110 7.58 -7.68 -3.86
CA GLU A 110 8.44 -6.61 -4.40
C GLU A 110 9.22 -5.84 -3.32
N ARG A 111 9.09 -6.21 -2.04
CA ARG A 111 9.65 -5.47 -0.89
C ARG A 111 9.23 -4.01 -0.86
N ALA A 112 8.00 -3.72 -1.30
CA ALA A 112 7.47 -2.37 -1.28
C ALA A 112 7.31 -1.91 0.18
N ARG A 113 7.85 -0.74 0.50
CA ARG A 113 7.79 -0.16 1.85
C ARG A 113 6.52 0.65 2.10
N CYS A 114 5.77 0.97 1.04
CA CYS A 114 4.57 1.78 1.13
C CYS A 114 3.50 1.31 0.15
N PHE A 115 2.24 1.46 0.55
CA PHE A 115 1.12 1.20 -0.31
C PHE A 115 0.99 2.34 -1.34
N PRO A 116 0.90 2.05 -2.65
CA PRO A 116 0.78 3.08 -3.68
C PRO A 116 -0.56 3.81 -3.50
N ARG A 117 -0.51 5.01 -2.93
CA ARG A 117 -1.68 5.88 -2.83
C ARG A 117 -1.93 6.42 -4.25
N PRO A 118 -3.18 6.38 -4.78
CA PRO A 118 -3.47 7.11 -6.00
C PRO A 118 -3.08 8.55 -5.70
N ALA A 119 -2.14 9.10 -6.49
CA ALA A 119 -1.80 10.50 -6.42
C ALA A 119 -3.15 11.22 -6.46
N GLN A 120 -3.51 11.89 -5.35
CA GLN A 120 -4.69 12.74 -5.38
C GLN A 120 -4.48 13.58 -6.61
N ALA A 121 -5.37 13.44 -7.60
CA ALA A 121 -5.28 14.20 -8.83
C ALA A 121 -5.05 15.62 -8.37
N GLN A 122 -3.82 16.10 -8.53
CA GLN A 122 -3.51 17.50 -8.32
C GLN A 122 -4.39 18.12 -9.36
N ALA A 123 -5.55 18.62 -8.95
CA ALA A 123 -6.43 19.36 -9.82
C ALA A 123 -5.48 20.35 -10.48
N PRO A 124 -5.31 20.32 -11.81
CA PRO A 124 -4.39 21.21 -12.48
C PRO A 124 -4.77 22.59 -11.97
N ARG A 125 -3.86 23.18 -11.19
CA ARG A 125 -4.04 24.53 -10.68
C ARG A 125 -4.07 25.34 -11.96
N ALA A 126 -5.27 25.66 -12.41
CA ALA A 126 -5.49 26.59 -13.48
C ALA A 126 -4.96 27.92 -12.95
N GLU A 127 -3.64 28.12 -13.10
CA GLU A 127 -3.01 29.42 -13.09
C GLU A 127 -3.43 30.11 -14.40
N GLY A 128 -4.71 30.47 -14.43
CA GLY A 128 -5.15 31.64 -15.15
C GLY A 128 -4.99 32.84 -14.24
N GLU A 129 -4.61 33.97 -14.85
CA GLU A 129 -4.61 35.34 -14.29
C GLU A 129 -3.33 35.72 -13.52
N ALA A 130 -2.56 36.74 -13.85
CA ALA A 130 -2.57 37.78 -14.89
C ALA A 130 -1.14 38.39 -14.91
N ALA A 131 -0.51 38.59 -16.08
CA ALA A 131 -0.34 39.90 -16.72
C ALA A 131 0.16 41.07 -15.83
N GLY A 132 1.36 41.57 -16.14
CA GLY A 132 1.84 42.95 -15.93
C GLY A 132 2.59 43.18 -14.60
N ALA A 133 3.65 43.98 -14.52
CA ALA A 133 4.33 44.84 -15.48
C ALA A 133 5.65 45.31 -14.84
N ASP A 134 6.59 45.68 -15.72
CA ASP A 134 7.54 46.79 -15.60
C ASP A 134 8.69 46.74 -14.57
N GLY A 135 9.88 47.06 -15.08
CA GLY A 135 11.06 47.46 -14.32
C GLY A 135 12.23 46.50 -14.49
N ALA A 136 13.43 46.89 -14.87
CA ALA A 136 13.97 48.13 -15.39
C ALA A 136 15.39 47.77 -15.87
N ALA A 137 15.81 48.39 -16.95
CA ALA A 137 17.13 48.28 -17.53
C ALA A 137 18.25 48.80 -16.60
N VAL A 138 19.48 48.30 -16.86
CA VAL A 138 20.85 48.87 -16.73
C VAL A 138 21.79 47.76 -16.20
N ALA A 139 23.03 47.50 -16.62
CA ALA A 139 23.99 48.07 -17.58
C ALA A 139 24.99 46.93 -17.94
N ALA A 140 25.42 46.77 -19.20
CA ALA A 140 26.73 47.17 -19.75
C ALA A 140 27.98 46.39 -19.28
N GLY A 141 28.77 45.92 -20.26
CA GLY A 141 30.17 45.47 -20.11
C GLY A 141 30.48 44.21 -20.96
N ALA A 142 30.67 44.31 -22.28
CA ALA A 142 31.96 44.56 -22.96
C ALA A 142 33.01 43.45 -22.66
N GLY A 143 33.17 42.47 -23.54
CA GLY A 143 34.27 42.43 -24.52
C GLY A 143 35.09 41.16 -24.26
N ALA A 144 35.83 40.54 -25.18
CA ALA A 144 36.06 40.70 -26.60
C ALA A 144 36.60 39.34 -27.08
N GLY A 145 36.32 38.96 -28.31
CA GLY A 145 37.05 37.87 -28.96
C GLY A 145 38.49 38.28 -29.26
N SER A 146 39.37 37.29 -29.33
CA SER A 146 40.53 37.37 -30.22
C SER A 146 40.85 35.98 -30.73
N THR A 147 40.73 35.87 -32.05
CA THR A 147 41.34 34.86 -32.91
C THR A 147 42.86 34.91 -32.81
N GLY A 148 43.48 33.73 -32.91
CA GLY A 148 44.91 33.53 -33.08
C GLY A 148 45.18 32.05 -33.29
#